data_AF-A0A3B3X8D9-F1
#
_entry.id   AF-A0A3B3X8D9-F1
#
_cell.length_a   1.000
_cell.length_b   1.000
_cell.length_c   1.000
_cell.angle_alpha   90.00
_cell.angle_beta   90.00
_cell.angle_gamma   90.00
#
_symmetry.space_group_name_H-M   'P 1'
#
loop_
_entity.id
_entity.type
_entity.pdbx_description
1 polymer ?
#
loop_
_entity_poly.entity_id
_entity_poly.type
_entity_poly.pdbx_seq_one_letter_code
_entity_poly.pdbx_strand_id
1 'polypeptide(L)'
;MAAAKVALLLLLAAIGCNAAPAPEECQGLAKRLPTKNLHEIYGEWVLVWSVSDFHAGQYLLGNLTSSHVEFRLLADNKTIEYLEKNKFSNSCTSYFINLTIPSDDGEHHTLPTHSIRVEKDGVEVEWNDPANVEFYESCGDCLLMTFKSSRMKFLLSYRREGSHRDVEQHKAAHDDHKKLAECLGVPHDKPYTYDGVADFCHKKSAPESNAGQS
;
A
#
# COMPACT_ATOMS: atom_id res chain seq x y z
N MET A 1 -36.22 27.96 -57.67
CA MET A 1 -36.08 26.64 -57.04
C MET A 1 -34.73 26.60 -56.34
N ALA A 2 -34.72 26.80 -55.02
CA ALA A 2 -33.50 26.91 -54.23
C ALA A 2 -33.09 25.52 -53.73
N ALA A 3 -31.88 25.09 -54.08
CA ALA A 3 -31.30 23.86 -53.57
C ALA A 3 -30.83 24.08 -52.12
N ALA A 4 -31.40 23.31 -51.20
CA ALA A 4 -30.99 23.30 -49.79
C ALA A 4 -29.64 22.60 -49.67
N LYS A 5 -28.60 23.34 -49.25
CA LYS A 5 -27.35 22.76 -48.77
C LYS A 5 -27.52 22.42 -47.29
N VAL A 6 -27.70 21.14 -46.98
CA VAL A 6 -27.64 20.63 -45.61
C VAL A 6 -26.16 20.54 -45.22
N ALA A 7 -25.72 21.39 -44.30
CA ALA A 7 -24.40 21.28 -43.68
C ALA A 7 -24.50 20.36 -42.46
N LEU A 8 -23.83 19.22 -42.53
CA LEU A 8 -23.73 18.26 -41.43
C LEU A 8 -22.63 18.73 -40.46
N LEU A 9 -23.03 19.25 -39.30
CA LEU A 9 -22.12 19.57 -38.20
C LEU A 9 -21.80 18.29 -37.44
N LEU A 10 -20.58 17.77 -37.60
CA LEU A 10 -20.03 16.67 -36.79
C LEU A 10 -19.63 17.23 -35.42
N LEU A 11 -20.47 17.01 -34.40
CA LEU A 11 -20.11 17.21 -33.00
C LEU A 11 -19.21 16.06 -32.55
N LEU A 12 -17.91 16.30 -32.51
CA LEU A 12 -16.95 15.43 -31.82
C LEU A 12 -17.21 15.56 -30.32
N ALA A 13 -17.98 14.63 -29.76
CA ALA A 13 -18.00 14.41 -28.32
C ALA A 13 -16.64 13.81 -27.94
N ALA A 14 -15.72 14.66 -27.47
CA ALA A 14 -14.54 14.22 -26.74
C ALA A 14 -15.01 13.58 -25.44
N ILE A 15 -15.26 12.26 -25.49
CA ILE A 15 -15.28 11.43 -24.29
C ILE A 15 -13.88 11.60 -23.71
N GLY A 16 -13.77 12.31 -22.59
CA GLY A 16 -12.50 12.56 -21.91
C GLY A 16 -11.87 11.25 -21.49
N CYS A 17 -11.08 10.64 -22.38
CA CYS A 17 -9.98 9.81 -21.95
C CYS A 17 -9.02 10.75 -21.24
N ASN A 18 -8.89 10.62 -19.93
CA ASN A 18 -7.70 11.15 -19.26
C ASN A 18 -6.51 10.55 -20.01
N ALA A 19 -5.71 11.43 -20.64
CA ALA A 19 -4.48 10.98 -21.26
C ALA A 19 -3.62 10.36 -20.16
N ALA A 20 -3.00 9.22 -20.44
CA ALA A 20 -2.04 8.64 -19.50
C ALA A 20 -0.99 9.71 -19.14
N PRO A 21 -0.49 9.73 -17.88
CA PRO A 21 0.48 10.72 -17.45
C PRO A 21 1.70 10.73 -18.37
N ALA A 22 2.29 11.90 -18.58
CA ALA A 22 3.51 11.99 -19.38
C ALA A 22 4.65 11.19 -18.72
N PRO A 23 5.57 10.58 -19.48
CA PRO A 23 6.69 9.83 -18.92
C PRO A 23 7.52 10.63 -17.91
N GLU A 24 7.69 11.92 -18.14
CA GLU A 24 8.42 12.84 -17.26
C GLU A 24 7.69 13.08 -15.93
N GLU A 25 6.35 13.13 -15.95
CA GLU A 25 5.52 13.24 -14.74
C GLU A 25 5.65 11.97 -13.89
N CYS A 26 5.64 10.80 -14.53
CA CYS A 26 5.84 9.52 -13.84
C CYS A 26 7.24 9.34 -13.26
N GLN A 27 8.29 9.88 -13.91
CA GLN A 27 9.65 9.83 -13.36
C GLN A 27 9.77 10.55 -12.02
N GLY A 28 9.04 11.66 -11.84
CA GLY A 28 8.99 12.38 -10.57
C GLY A 28 8.15 11.65 -9.51
N LEU A 29 6.95 11.17 -9.89
CA LEU A 29 5.99 10.56 -8.97
C LEU A 29 6.40 9.16 -8.51
N ALA A 30 6.92 8.32 -9.40
CA ALA A 30 7.28 6.93 -9.12
C ALA A 30 8.76 6.77 -8.73
N LYS A 31 9.37 7.80 -8.15
CA LYS A 31 10.77 7.77 -7.73
C LYS A 31 10.95 6.79 -6.57
N ARG A 32 11.73 5.74 -6.81
CA ARG A 32 11.97 4.69 -5.84
C ARG A 32 12.92 5.15 -4.73
N LEU A 33 12.67 4.71 -3.51
CA LEU A 33 13.52 4.97 -2.36
C LEU A 33 14.86 4.21 -2.53
N PRO A 34 16.02 4.89 -2.46
CA PRO A 34 17.31 4.23 -2.53
C PRO A 34 17.57 3.32 -1.32
N THR A 35 18.32 2.23 -1.51
CA THR A 35 18.62 1.24 -0.45
C THR A 35 19.24 1.88 0.81
N LYS A 36 20.13 2.87 0.61
CA LYS A 36 20.78 3.63 1.70
C LYS A 36 19.80 4.42 2.59
N ASN A 37 18.61 4.71 2.06
CA ASN A 37 17.56 5.47 2.74
C ASN A 37 16.46 4.57 3.32
N LEU A 38 16.58 3.23 3.27
CA LEU A 38 15.61 2.31 3.87
C LEU A 38 15.43 2.51 5.38
N HIS A 39 16.34 3.22 6.07
CA HIS A 39 16.12 3.57 7.46
C HIS A 39 14.89 4.47 7.69
N GLU A 40 14.43 5.19 6.66
CA GLU A 40 13.26 6.07 6.71
C GLU A 40 11.94 5.30 6.91
N ILE A 41 11.87 4.03 6.48
CA ILE A 41 10.65 3.22 6.57
C ILE A 41 10.44 2.58 7.94
N TYR A 42 11.45 2.61 8.83
CA TYR A 42 11.35 1.94 10.13
C TYR A 42 10.32 2.59 11.05
N GLY A 43 9.64 1.74 11.82
CA GLY A 43 8.59 2.12 12.76
C GLY A 43 7.21 1.58 12.39
N GLU A 44 6.20 2.14 13.05
CA GLU A 44 4.80 1.74 12.98
C GLU A 44 4.00 2.66 12.04
N TRP A 45 3.16 2.06 11.20
CA TRP A 45 2.37 2.75 10.17
C TRP A 45 0.97 2.17 10.04
N VAL A 46 0.01 3.03 9.65
CA VAL A 46 -1.39 2.68 9.39
C VAL A 46 -1.70 2.90 7.93
N LEU A 47 -2.31 1.89 7.29
CA LEU A 47 -2.72 2.00 5.89
C LEU A 47 -3.87 2.98 5.78
N VAL A 48 -3.73 4.02 4.96
CA VAL A 48 -4.79 5.02 4.75
C VAL A 48 -5.44 4.92 3.38
N TRP A 49 -4.71 4.39 2.38
CA TRP A 49 -5.21 4.21 1.02
C TRP A 49 -4.50 3.07 0.31
N SER A 50 -5.22 2.29 -0.51
CA SER A 50 -4.62 1.21 -1.30
C SER A 50 -5.43 0.83 -2.53
N VAL A 51 -4.77 0.34 -3.57
CA VAL A 51 -5.39 -0.22 -4.79
C VAL A 51 -4.69 -1.51 -5.23
N SER A 52 -5.36 -2.32 -6.05
CA SER A 52 -4.83 -3.59 -6.55
C SER A 52 -5.33 -3.96 -7.95
N ASP A 53 -4.49 -4.67 -8.70
CA ASP A 53 -4.71 -5.10 -10.09
C ASP A 53 -5.43 -6.45 -10.23
N PHE A 54 -5.22 -7.40 -9.31
CA PHE A 54 -5.81 -8.74 -9.37
C PHE A 54 -7.12 -8.83 -8.58
N HIS A 55 -8.04 -9.70 -9.03
CA HIS A 55 -9.29 -9.98 -8.31
C HIS A 55 -9.05 -10.42 -6.87
N ALA A 56 -8.00 -11.20 -6.60
CA ALA A 56 -7.67 -11.62 -5.25
C ALA A 56 -7.30 -10.41 -4.36
N GLY A 57 -6.46 -9.50 -4.86
CA GLY A 57 -6.10 -8.29 -4.13
C GLY A 57 -7.28 -7.33 -3.95
N GLN A 58 -8.11 -7.14 -4.97
CA GLN A 58 -9.33 -6.34 -4.86
C GLN A 58 -10.33 -6.94 -3.85
N TYR A 59 -10.46 -8.27 -3.80
CA TYR A 59 -11.28 -8.94 -2.79
C TYR A 59 -10.75 -8.73 -1.37
N LEU A 60 -9.43 -8.77 -1.18
CA LEU A 60 -8.82 -8.50 0.12
C LEU A 60 -9.08 -7.05 0.55
N LEU A 61 -8.80 -6.07 -0.32
CA LEU A 61 -9.04 -4.65 -0.02
C LEU A 61 -10.52 -4.34 0.25
N GLY A 62 -11.44 -4.99 -0.46
CA GLY A 62 -12.88 -4.80 -0.25
C GLY A 62 -13.41 -5.31 1.08
N ASN A 63 -12.69 -6.21 1.75
CA ASN A 63 -13.05 -6.73 3.08
C ASN A 63 -12.18 -6.15 4.21
N LEU A 64 -11.16 -5.36 3.87
CA LEU A 64 -10.23 -4.78 4.82
C LEU A 64 -10.90 -3.59 5.52
N THR A 65 -10.78 -3.54 6.84
CA THR A 65 -11.29 -2.43 7.68
C THR A 65 -10.14 -1.56 8.15
N SER A 66 -9.06 -2.17 8.64
CA SER A 66 -7.83 -1.49 9.05
C SER A 66 -6.62 -2.37 8.78
N SER A 67 -5.47 -1.75 8.56
CA SER A 67 -4.18 -2.41 8.45
C SER A 67 -3.13 -1.59 9.18
N HIS A 68 -2.33 -2.28 10.00
CA HIS A 68 -1.20 -1.72 10.70
C HIS A 68 0.05 -2.52 10.35
N VAL A 69 1.15 -1.83 10.09
CA VAL A 69 2.45 -2.43 9.78
C VAL A 69 3.54 -1.91 10.70
N GLU A 70 4.47 -2.78 11.05
CA GLU A 70 5.73 -2.42 11.69
C GLU A 70 6.91 -2.90 10.81
N PHE A 71 7.84 -1.98 10.53
CA PHE A 71 9.10 -2.29 9.87
C PHE A 71 10.27 -2.13 10.83
N ARG A 72 11.12 -3.14 10.93
CA ARG A 72 12.28 -3.13 11.83
C ARG A 72 13.49 -3.82 11.20
N LEU A 73 14.65 -3.17 11.26
CA LEU A 73 15.92 -3.83 10.92
C LEU A 73 16.28 -4.89 11.96
N LEU A 74 16.59 -6.10 11.50
CA LEU A 74 17.09 -7.17 12.35
C LEU A 74 18.58 -7.00 12.65
N ALA A 75 19.06 -7.72 13.66
CA ALA A 75 20.44 -7.62 14.15
C ALA A 75 21.50 -8.04 13.11
N ASP A 76 21.11 -8.73 12.04
CA ASP A 76 21.98 -9.11 10.93
C ASP A 76 22.29 -7.95 9.97
N ASN A 77 21.61 -6.80 10.12
CA ASN A 77 21.67 -5.62 9.26
C ASN A 77 21.38 -5.89 7.77
N LYS A 78 20.77 -7.04 7.46
CA LYS A 78 20.49 -7.50 6.11
C LYS A 78 19.01 -7.85 5.92
N THR A 79 18.28 -7.97 7.00
CA THR A 79 16.87 -8.34 6.98
C THR A 79 16.03 -7.25 7.64
N ILE A 80 15.00 -6.79 6.94
CA ILE A 80 13.95 -5.95 7.50
C ILE A 80 12.78 -6.87 7.82
N GLU A 81 12.41 -6.96 9.09
CA GLU A 81 11.17 -7.56 9.54
C GLU A 81 10.02 -6.63 9.15
N TYR A 82 9.04 -7.18 8.44
CA TYR A 82 7.80 -6.56 8.04
C TYR A 82 6.67 -7.36 8.70
N LEU A 83 6.08 -6.78 9.73
CA LEU A 83 4.92 -7.33 10.44
C LEU A 83 3.66 -6.57 10.04
N GLU A 84 2.76 -7.20 9.30
CA GLU A 84 1.45 -6.62 8.98
C GLU A 84 0.34 -7.26 9.80
N LYS A 85 -0.62 -6.47 10.24
CA LYS A 85 -1.83 -6.91 10.91
C LYS A 85 -3.04 -6.28 10.26
N ASN A 86 -3.85 -7.13 9.62
CA ASN A 86 -5.03 -6.75 8.87
C ASN A 86 -6.27 -7.18 9.63
N LYS A 87 -7.15 -6.19 9.91
CA LYS A 87 -8.50 -6.46 10.38
C LYS A 87 -9.42 -6.50 9.18
N PHE A 88 -9.94 -7.68 8.90
CA PHE A 88 -11.04 -7.88 7.97
C PHE A 88 -12.37 -7.86 8.73
N SER A 89 -13.49 -7.70 8.03
CA SER A 89 -14.82 -7.58 8.66
C SER A 89 -15.12 -8.65 9.71
N ASN A 90 -14.60 -9.87 9.55
CA ASN A 90 -14.90 -11.01 10.41
C ASN A 90 -13.65 -11.72 10.99
N SER A 91 -12.43 -11.21 10.77
CA SER A 91 -11.22 -11.92 11.20
C SER A 91 -10.02 -10.98 11.29
N CYS A 92 -9.03 -11.40 12.06
CA CYS A 92 -7.71 -10.80 12.10
C CYS A 92 -6.70 -11.70 11.37
N THR A 93 -5.84 -11.10 10.55
CA THR A 93 -4.74 -11.82 9.90
C THR A 93 -3.44 -11.09 10.13
N SER A 94 -2.43 -11.82 10.61
CA SER A 94 -1.07 -11.32 10.80
C SER A 94 -0.15 -11.95 9.75
N TYR A 95 0.65 -11.11 9.11
CA TYR A 95 1.67 -11.51 8.15
C TYR A 95 3.03 -11.20 8.75
N PHE A 96 3.89 -12.20 8.83
CA PHE A 96 5.27 -12.06 9.29
C PHE A 96 6.17 -12.30 8.09
N ILE A 97 6.78 -11.22 7.60
CA ILE A 97 7.50 -11.19 6.33
C ILE A 97 8.92 -10.72 6.59
N ASN A 98 9.89 -11.39 5.98
CA ASN A 98 11.28 -10.95 5.99
C ASN A 98 11.65 -10.40 4.61
N LEU A 99 12.01 -9.13 4.56
CA LEU A 99 12.57 -8.47 3.38
C LEU A 99 14.09 -8.57 3.42
N THR A 100 14.70 -9.04 2.35
CA THR A 100 16.16 -9.11 2.25
C THR A 100 16.71 -7.87 1.58
N ILE A 101 17.62 -7.18 2.26
CA ILE A 101 18.41 -6.08 1.70
C ILE A 101 19.50 -6.70 0.82
N PRO A 102 19.54 -6.40 -0.49
CA PRO A 102 20.60 -6.86 -1.37
C PRO A 102 21.98 -6.42 -0.85
N SER A 103 22.94 -7.34 -0.87
CA SER A 103 24.24 -7.14 -0.23
C SER A 103 25.35 -6.69 -1.17
N ASP A 104 25.06 -6.48 -2.45
CA ASP A 104 26.03 -5.97 -3.41
C ASP A 104 26.01 -4.44 -3.47
N ASP A 105 27.05 -3.84 -4.05
CA ASP A 105 27.23 -2.38 -4.11
C ASP A 105 26.34 -1.68 -5.15
N GLY A 106 25.47 -2.44 -5.83
CA GLY A 106 24.51 -1.93 -6.80
C GLY A 106 23.34 -1.20 -6.15
N GLU A 107 22.70 -0.31 -6.92
CA GLU A 107 21.45 0.29 -6.50
C GLU A 107 20.31 -0.70 -6.71
N HIS A 108 19.71 -1.16 -5.61
CA HIS A 108 18.57 -2.08 -5.64
C HIS A 108 17.33 -1.41 -5.09
N HIS A 109 16.27 -1.42 -5.89
CA HIS A 109 14.99 -0.85 -5.48
C HIS A 109 13.93 -1.88 -5.15
N THR A 110 14.24 -3.16 -5.32
CA THR A 110 13.31 -4.27 -5.12
C THR A 110 13.85 -5.18 -4.02
N LEU A 111 13.08 -5.34 -2.96
CA LEU A 111 13.40 -6.23 -1.85
C LEU A 111 12.58 -7.52 -1.97
N PRO A 112 13.23 -8.70 -2.17
CA PRO A 112 12.51 -9.96 -2.22
C PRO A 112 12.10 -10.44 -0.83
N THR A 113 10.95 -11.12 -0.76
CA THR A 113 10.51 -11.88 0.42
C THR A 113 10.89 -13.35 0.27
N HIS A 114 11.51 -13.96 1.27
CA HIS A 114 11.89 -15.40 1.21
C HIS A 114 10.92 -16.31 1.95
N SER A 115 10.30 -15.83 3.03
CA SER A 115 9.29 -16.56 3.79
C SER A 115 8.21 -15.59 4.26
N ILE A 116 6.96 -16.02 4.12
CA ILE A 116 5.78 -15.31 4.62
C ILE A 116 5.06 -16.29 5.52
N ARG A 117 5.06 -16.02 6.82
CA ARG A 117 4.23 -16.77 7.77
C ARG A 117 2.92 -16.01 7.95
N VAL A 118 1.80 -16.71 7.83
CA VAL A 118 0.47 -16.10 7.96
C VAL A 118 -0.26 -16.75 9.11
N GLU A 119 -0.80 -15.93 10.00
CA GLU A 119 -1.70 -16.37 11.07
C GLU A 119 -3.08 -15.73 10.86
N LYS A 120 -4.11 -16.55 10.72
CA LYS A 120 -5.51 -16.09 10.72
C LYS A 120 -6.15 -16.46 12.06
N ASP A 121 -6.60 -15.45 12.79
CA ASP A 121 -7.19 -15.60 14.13
C ASP A 121 -6.30 -16.43 15.08
N GLY A 122 -4.98 -16.28 14.95
CA GLY A 122 -3.95 -16.99 15.72
C GLY A 122 -3.66 -18.42 15.25
N VAL A 123 -4.27 -18.88 14.16
CA VAL A 123 -4.00 -20.17 13.53
C VAL A 123 -3.11 -19.99 12.31
N GLU A 124 -2.01 -20.72 12.25
CA GLU A 124 -1.10 -20.68 11.10
C GLU A 124 -1.77 -21.21 9.84
N VAL A 125 -1.61 -20.49 8.74
CA VAL A 125 -2.15 -20.82 7.42
C VAL A 125 -0.98 -20.92 6.44
N GLU A 126 -0.97 -21.97 5.63
CA GLU A 126 0.04 -22.14 4.59
C GLU A 126 -0.04 -21.00 3.56
N TRP A 127 1.11 -20.38 3.30
CA TRP A 127 1.24 -19.30 2.34
C TRP A 127 2.56 -19.39 1.57
N ASN A 128 2.50 -19.92 0.35
CA ASN A 128 3.66 -20.15 -0.50
C ASN A 128 3.61 -19.26 -1.74
N ASP A 129 3.60 -17.95 -1.55
CA ASP A 129 3.63 -16.97 -2.64
C ASP A 129 4.65 -15.88 -2.31
N PRO A 130 5.91 -16.02 -2.75
CA PRO A 130 6.92 -14.99 -2.54
C PRO A 130 6.53 -13.71 -3.28
N ALA A 131 6.96 -12.59 -2.74
CA ALA A 131 6.69 -11.28 -3.26
C ALA A 131 7.97 -10.44 -3.41
N ASN A 132 7.81 -9.34 -4.12
CA ASN A 132 8.77 -8.28 -4.27
C ASN A 132 8.16 -7.00 -3.71
N VAL A 133 8.96 -6.27 -2.95
CA VAL A 133 8.57 -5.00 -2.34
C VAL A 133 9.41 -3.88 -2.92
N GLU A 134 8.78 -2.79 -3.35
CA GLU A 134 9.47 -1.54 -3.71
C GLU A 134 8.93 -0.42 -2.84
N PHE A 135 9.82 0.44 -2.33
CA PHE A 135 9.46 1.65 -1.60
C PHE A 135 9.66 2.88 -2.50
N TYR A 136 8.89 3.93 -2.28
CA TYR A 136 8.98 5.18 -3.03
C TYR A 136 9.31 6.34 -2.09
N GLU A 137 10.02 7.34 -2.62
CA GLU A 137 10.24 8.58 -1.88
C GLU A 137 8.89 9.24 -1.54
N SER A 138 8.74 9.70 -0.31
CA SER A 138 7.50 10.30 0.17
C SER A 138 7.78 11.30 1.30
N CYS A 139 6.74 11.82 1.96
CA CYS A 139 6.89 12.76 3.08
C CYS A 139 7.32 12.06 4.38
N GLY A 140 7.77 12.81 5.41
CA GLY A 140 8.35 12.23 6.64
C GLY A 140 7.40 11.37 7.50
N ASP A 141 6.09 11.56 7.36
CA ASP A 141 5.03 10.75 7.96
C ASP A 141 4.18 10.01 6.93
N CYS A 142 4.65 9.93 5.68
CA CYS A 142 4.11 9.10 4.60
C CYS A 142 4.98 7.85 4.43
N LEU A 143 4.35 6.75 3.99
CA LEU A 143 5.08 5.62 3.42
C LEU A 143 4.33 5.14 2.19
N LEU A 144 5.03 5.05 1.07
CA LEU A 144 4.52 4.52 -0.19
C LEU A 144 5.29 3.27 -0.58
N MET A 145 4.57 2.19 -0.87
CA MET A 145 5.19 0.94 -1.30
C MET A 145 4.33 0.18 -2.30
N THR A 146 4.95 -0.65 -3.12
CA THR A 146 4.27 -1.74 -3.81
C THR A 146 4.64 -3.07 -3.21
N PHE A 147 3.66 -3.97 -3.15
CA PHE A 147 3.85 -5.38 -2.82
C PHE A 147 3.37 -6.18 -4.01
N LYS A 148 4.23 -6.99 -4.63
CA LYS A 148 3.91 -7.74 -5.84
C LYS A 148 4.30 -9.20 -5.70
N SER A 149 3.31 -10.08 -5.74
CA SER A 149 3.48 -11.53 -5.85
C SER A 149 2.96 -12.04 -7.20
N SER A 150 2.89 -13.36 -7.36
CA SER A 150 2.26 -13.97 -8.54
C SER A 150 0.73 -13.79 -8.58
N ARG A 151 0.11 -13.51 -7.42
CA ARG A 151 -1.35 -13.47 -7.24
C ARG A 151 -1.93 -12.07 -7.02
N MET A 152 -1.10 -11.12 -6.60
CA MET A 152 -1.54 -9.78 -6.23
C MET A 152 -0.43 -8.75 -6.44
N LYS A 153 -0.77 -7.57 -6.94
CA LYS A 153 0.04 -6.35 -6.81
C LYS A 153 -0.78 -5.31 -6.07
N PHE A 154 -0.20 -4.72 -5.05
CA PHE A 154 -0.77 -3.58 -4.35
C PHE A 154 0.09 -2.35 -4.56
N LEU A 155 -0.55 -1.19 -4.61
CA LEU A 155 0.06 0.09 -4.26
C LEU A 155 -0.54 0.51 -2.92
N LEU A 156 0.30 0.68 -1.93
CA LEU A 156 -0.09 0.91 -0.53
C LEU A 156 0.44 2.28 -0.09
N SER A 157 -0.44 3.08 0.50
CA SER A 157 -0.10 4.37 1.10
C SER A 157 -0.46 4.36 2.57
N TYR A 158 0.57 4.53 3.40
CA TYR A 158 0.45 4.55 4.85
C TYR A 158 0.75 5.94 5.42
N ARG A 159 0.32 6.13 6.65
CA ARG A 159 0.69 7.24 7.52
C ARG A 159 1.33 6.71 8.78
N ARG A 160 2.30 7.44 9.32
CA ARG A 160 2.95 7.07 10.57
C ARG A 160 1.91 6.91 11.68
N GLU A 161 2.12 5.97 12.60
CA GLU A 161 1.24 5.78 13.76
C GLU A 161 1.00 7.14 14.47
N GLY A 162 -0.27 7.45 14.76
CA GLY A 162 -0.71 8.75 15.28
C GLY A 162 -1.01 9.83 14.22
N SER A 163 -0.34 9.85 13.06
CA SER A 163 -0.59 10.82 11.98
C SER A 163 -1.80 10.45 11.09
N HIS A 164 -2.30 9.22 11.18
CA HIS A 164 -3.39 8.69 10.34
C HIS A 164 -4.80 9.20 10.70
N ARG A 165 -4.92 10.06 11.73
CA ARG A 165 -6.21 10.45 12.33
C ARG A 165 -6.95 11.54 11.55
N ASP A 166 -6.24 12.32 10.75
CA ASP A 166 -6.85 13.34 9.89
C ASP A 166 -7.22 12.76 8.52
N VAL A 167 -8.33 12.02 8.51
CA VAL A 167 -8.82 11.30 7.33
C VAL A 167 -9.11 12.25 6.16
N GLU A 168 -9.64 13.44 6.44
CA GLU A 168 -9.95 14.42 5.38
C GLU A 168 -8.67 14.99 4.76
N GLN A 169 -7.64 15.25 5.57
CA GLN A 169 -6.34 15.62 5.05
C GLN A 169 -5.75 14.51 4.16
N HIS A 170 -5.92 13.24 4.51
CA HIS A 170 -5.39 12.14 3.70
C HIS A 170 -6.13 11.97 2.37
N LYS A 171 -7.43 12.25 2.34
CA LYS A 171 -8.23 12.27 1.11
C LYS A 171 -7.72 13.29 0.09
N ALA A 172 -7.14 14.41 0.54
CA ALA A 172 -6.57 15.41 -0.35
C ALA A 172 -5.40 14.85 -1.20
N ALA A 173 -4.70 13.82 -0.72
CA ALA A 173 -3.61 13.16 -1.45
C ALA A 173 -4.10 12.03 -2.39
N HIS A 174 -5.40 11.71 -2.42
CA HIS A 174 -5.91 10.58 -3.20
C HIS A 174 -5.70 10.75 -4.70
N ASP A 175 -5.78 11.97 -5.23
CA ASP A 175 -5.57 12.20 -6.66
C ASP A 175 -4.10 12.00 -7.05
N ASP A 176 -3.16 12.37 -6.18
CA ASP A 176 -1.75 12.09 -6.38
C ASP A 176 -1.46 10.57 -6.33
N HIS A 177 -2.11 9.85 -5.40
CA HIS A 177 -2.02 8.39 -5.34
C HIS A 177 -2.59 7.71 -6.59
N LYS A 178 -3.68 8.22 -7.17
CA LYS A 178 -4.24 7.70 -8.44
C LYS A 178 -3.27 7.91 -9.59
N LYS A 179 -2.66 9.09 -9.72
CA LYS A 179 -1.63 9.35 -10.74
C LYS A 179 -0.43 8.42 -10.59
N LEU A 180 0.02 8.18 -9.35
CA LEU A 180 1.06 7.19 -9.09
C LEU A 180 0.63 5.78 -9.53
N ALA A 181 -0.61 5.39 -9.24
CA ALA A 181 -1.16 4.11 -9.69
C ALA A 181 -1.17 3.99 -11.22
N GLU A 182 -1.57 5.05 -11.94
CA GLU A 182 -1.51 5.13 -13.41
C GLU A 182 -0.07 4.94 -13.92
N CYS A 183 0.90 5.67 -13.34
CA CYS A 183 2.32 5.54 -13.67
C CYS A 183 2.88 4.14 -13.43
N LEU A 184 2.39 3.45 -12.39
CA LEU A 184 2.80 2.09 -12.05
C LEU A 184 1.95 1.01 -12.76
N GLY A 185 0.96 1.40 -13.55
CA GLY A 185 0.03 0.47 -14.21
C GLY A 185 -0.81 -0.36 -13.24
N VAL A 186 -1.22 0.20 -12.10
CA VAL A 186 -2.12 -0.42 -11.13
C VAL A 186 -3.53 0.17 -11.31
N PRO A 187 -4.57 -0.63 -11.57
CA PRO A 187 -5.95 -0.18 -11.58
C PRO A 187 -6.33 0.49 -10.26
N HIS A 188 -7.06 1.61 -10.32
CA HIS A 188 -7.36 2.45 -9.16
C HIS A 188 -8.85 2.81 -9.05
N ASP A 189 -9.73 2.05 -9.71
CA ASP A 189 -11.19 2.25 -9.72
C ASP A 189 -11.86 1.86 -8.40
N LYS A 190 -11.23 0.98 -7.62
CA LYS A 190 -11.74 0.46 -6.34
C LYS A 190 -10.72 0.63 -5.22
N PRO A 191 -10.47 1.87 -4.76
CA PRO A 191 -9.53 2.10 -3.68
C PRO A 191 -10.12 1.67 -2.32
N TYR A 192 -9.27 1.08 -1.49
CA TYR A 192 -9.47 1.09 -0.04
C TYR A 192 -9.18 2.50 0.49
N THR A 193 -9.92 2.92 1.51
CA THR A 193 -9.68 4.17 2.25
C THR A 193 -9.98 3.91 3.71
N TYR A 194 -9.04 4.24 4.60
CA TYR A 194 -9.26 4.12 6.04
C TYR A 194 -10.29 5.14 6.52
N ASP A 195 -11.19 4.72 7.39
CA ASP A 195 -12.31 5.53 7.89
C ASP A 195 -11.97 6.36 9.12
N GLY A 196 -10.79 6.16 9.72
CA GLY A 196 -10.35 6.85 10.94
C GLY A 196 -10.93 6.31 12.24
N VAL A 197 -11.80 5.29 12.18
CA VAL A 197 -12.56 4.79 13.34
C VAL A 197 -12.46 3.29 13.51
N ALA A 198 -12.11 2.52 12.48
CA ALA A 198 -11.93 1.10 12.59
C ALA A 198 -10.76 0.76 13.52
N ASP A 199 -11.06 -0.06 14.53
CA ASP A 199 -10.05 -0.62 15.42
C ASP A 199 -9.05 -1.51 14.68
N PHE A 200 -7.89 -1.71 15.29
CA PHE A 200 -6.86 -2.62 14.79
C PHE A 200 -6.95 -4.00 15.43
N CYS A 201 -6.31 -4.99 14.81
CA CYS A 201 -6.07 -6.27 15.47
C CYS A 201 -5.13 -6.03 16.66
N HIS A 202 -5.63 -6.21 17.89
CA HIS A 202 -4.85 -5.96 19.09
C HIS A 202 -3.55 -6.79 19.11
N LYS A 203 -2.46 -6.19 19.60
CA LYS A 203 -1.35 -6.95 20.17
C LYS A 203 -1.98 -7.82 21.27
N LYS A 204 -1.74 -9.13 21.30
CA LYS A 204 -2.12 -9.99 22.45
C LYS A 204 -1.72 -9.21 23.71
N SER A 205 -2.68 -8.75 24.49
CA SER A 205 -2.41 -7.93 25.66
C SER A 205 -1.50 -8.76 26.55
N ALA A 206 -0.34 -8.21 26.94
CA ALA A 206 0.27 -8.70 28.17
C ALA A 206 -0.84 -8.64 29.25
N PRO A 207 -1.02 -9.69 30.07
CA PRO A 207 -2.07 -9.68 31.06
C PRO A 207 -1.94 -8.41 31.89
N GLU A 208 -3.05 -7.67 32.01
CA GLU A 208 -3.14 -6.51 32.87
C GLU A 208 -2.57 -6.90 34.23
N SER A 209 -1.45 -6.28 34.61
CA SER A 209 -0.99 -6.37 35.98
C SER A 209 -2.10 -5.74 36.81
N ASN A 210 -2.82 -6.57 37.57
CA ASN A 210 -3.67 -6.11 38.66
C ASN A 210 -2.81 -5.25 39.59
N ALA A 211 -2.76 -3.95 39.33
CA ALA A 211 -2.22 -2.97 40.25
C ALA A 211 -3.17 -2.96 41.45
N GLY A 212 -2.60 -3.28 42.60
CA GLY A 212 -3.33 -3.60 43.82
C GLY A 212 -4.34 -2.54 44.23
N GLN A 213 -5.48 -3.03 44.71
CA GLN A 213 -6.32 -2.28 45.63
C GLN A 213 -5.46 -1.90 46.86
N SER A 214 -5.29 -0.60 47.07
CA SER A 214 -4.88 -0.04 48.37
C SER A 214 -6.04 -0.11 49.36
#